data_AF-A0A7W9ZZN7-F1
#
_entry.id   AF-A0A7W9ZZN7-F1
#
_cell.length_a   1.000
_cell.length_b   1.000
_cell.length_c   1.000
_cell.angle_alpha   90.00
_cell.angle_beta   90.00
_cell.angle_gamma   90.00
#
_symmetry.space_group_name_H-M   'P 1'
#
loop_
_entity.id
_entity.type
_entity.pdbx_description
1 polymer ?
#
loop_
_entity_poly.entity_id
_entity_poly.type
_entity_poly.pdbx_seq_one_letter_code
_entity_poly.pdbx_strand_id
1 'polypeptide(L)' 'MDDTPFPWRQWMRIGIGGLKWRPPDFWDATLTEFFDGIEGHNEAQGGEPEGGAPKQSELDALVAKYG' A
#
# COMPACT_ATOMS: atom_id res chain seq x y z
N MET A 1 -13.11 -25.72 -10.21
CA MET A 1 -11.84 -24.99 -10.29
C MET A 1 -11.87 -23.96 -9.19
N ASP A 2 -10.79 -23.80 -8.45
CA ASP A 2 -10.68 -22.77 -7.41
C ASP A 2 -10.71 -21.39 -8.10
N ASP A 3 -11.70 -20.54 -7.79
CA ASP A 3 -11.88 -19.22 -8.41
C ASP A 3 -10.94 -18.15 -7.81
N THR A 4 -10.03 -18.56 -6.92
CA THR A 4 -9.02 -17.68 -6.36
C THR A 4 -8.19 -17.06 -7.49
N PRO A 5 -8.24 -15.73 -7.69
CA PRO A 5 -7.47 -15.10 -8.74
C PRO A 5 -5.99 -15.36 -8.49
N PHE A 6 -5.27 -15.77 -9.54
CA PHE A 6 -3.83 -15.99 -9.45
C PHE A 6 -3.14 -14.80 -8.77
N PRO A 7 -2.26 -15.04 -7.78
CA PRO A 7 -1.76 -13.98 -6.89
C PRO A 7 -1.23 -12.75 -7.64
N TRP A 8 -0.53 -12.97 -8.76
CA TRP A 8 0.08 -11.91 -9.59
C TRP A 8 -0.92 -10.96 -10.27
N ARG A 9 -2.20 -11.35 -10.43
CA ARG A 9 -3.22 -10.46 -11.04
C ARG A 9 -3.53 -9.26 -10.15
N GLN A 10 -3.45 -9.43 -8.83
CA GLN A 10 -3.63 -8.32 -7.88
C GLN A 10 -2.47 -7.32 -7.99
N TRP A 11 -1.23 -7.83 -8.06
CA TRP A 11 -0.04 -7.00 -8.25
C TRP A 11 -0.09 -6.21 -9.57
N MET A 12 -0.51 -6.85 -10.67
CA MET A 12 -0.70 -6.16 -11.96
C MET A 12 -1.80 -5.10 -11.92
N ARG A 13 -2.91 -5.35 -11.20
CA ARG A 13 -3.97 -4.33 -11.03
C ARG A 13 -3.43 -3.08 -10.34
N ILE A 14 -2.53 -3.23 -9.37
CA ILE A 14 -1.90 -2.10 -8.68
C ILE A 14 -0.87 -1.42 -9.58
N GLY A 15 0.13 -2.14 -10.10
CA GLY A 15 1.21 -1.54 -10.89
C GLY A 15 0.77 -0.97 -12.23
N ILE A 16 0.13 -1.79 -13.07
CA ILE A 16 -0.30 -1.35 -14.41
C ILE A 16 -1.59 -0.51 -14.31
N GLY A 17 -2.51 -0.90 -13.43
CA GLY A 17 -3.81 -0.25 -13.29
C GLY A 17 -3.77 1.04 -12.46
N GLY A 18 -3.22 0.97 -11.24
CA GLY A 18 -3.13 2.08 -10.29
C GLY A 18 -1.99 3.04 -10.62
N LEU A 19 -0.77 2.53 -10.71
CA LEU A 19 0.44 3.33 -10.97
C LEU A 19 0.63 3.71 -12.45
N LYS A 20 -0.20 3.16 -13.35
CA LYS A 20 -0.14 3.41 -14.81
C LYS A 20 1.19 3.07 -15.45
N TRP A 21 1.95 2.14 -14.88
CA TRP A 21 3.18 1.65 -15.48
C TRP A 21 2.90 0.94 -16.79
N ARG A 22 3.80 1.10 -17.77
CA ARG A 22 3.74 0.26 -18.96
C ARG A 22 4.06 -1.18 -18.53
N PRO A 23 3.50 -2.20 -19.19
CA PRO A 23 3.77 -3.59 -18.82
C PRO A 23 5.26 -3.96 -18.72
N PRO A 24 6.18 -3.47 -19.59
CA PRO A 24 7.61 -3.72 -19.42
C PRO A 24 8.17 -3.13 -18.12
N ASP A 25 7.79 -1.90 -17.78
CA ASP A 25 8.27 -1.23 -16.55
C ASP A 25 7.82 -2.00 -15.30
N PHE A 26 6.62 -2.58 -15.31
CA PHE A 26 6.13 -3.44 -14.21
C PHE A 26 6.93 -4.73 -14.04
N TRP A 27 7.31 -5.37 -15.15
CA TRP A 27 8.06 -6.63 -15.08
C TRP A 27 9.55 -6.44 -14.80
N ASP A 28 10.11 -5.28 -15.13
CA ASP A 28 11.50 -4.92 -14.85
C ASP A 28 11.70 -4.36 -13.44
N ALA A 29 10.63 -3.88 -12.78
CA ALA A 29 10.69 -3.31 -11.44
C ALA A 29 11.03 -4.35 -10.36
N THR A 30 11.91 -3.94 -9.45
CA THR A 30 12.16 -4.66 -8.20
C THR A 30 11.01 -4.48 -7.20
N LEU A 31 10.95 -5.33 -6.17
CA LEU A 31 9.96 -5.18 -5.09
C LEU A 31 10.07 -3.83 -4.38
N THR A 32 11.29 -3.32 -4.19
CA THR A 32 11.51 -2.01 -3.58
C THR A 32 10.92 -0.90 -4.45
N GLU A 33 11.25 -0.86 -5.73
CA GLU A 33 10.72 0.15 -6.66
C GLU A 33 9.20 0.08 -6.78
N PHE A 34 8.62 -1.13 -6.68
CA PHE A 34 7.17 -1.30 -6.64
C PHE A 34 6.52 -0.62 -5.42
N PHE A 35 7.11 -0.78 -4.22
CA PHE A 35 6.60 -0.12 -3.01
C PHE A 35 6.87 1.39 -3.02
N ASP A 36 8.04 1.83 -3.48
CA ASP A 36 8.36 3.25 -3.64
C ASP A 36 7.35 3.91 -4.61
N GLY A 37 6.96 3.20 -5.67
CA GLY A 37 5.92 3.64 -6.60
C GLY A 37 4.55 3.79 -5.94
N ILE A 38 4.18 2.88 -5.03
CA ILE A 38 2.94 2.97 -4.24
C ILE A 38 3.00 4.17 -3.29
N GLU A 39 4.10 4.33 -2.55
CA GLU A 39 4.28 5.44 -1.61
C GLU A 39 4.18 6.78 -2.33
N GLY A 40 4.96 6.98 -3.40
CA GLY A 40 4.90 8.20 -4.20
C GLY A 40 3.53 8.48 -4.83
N HIS A 41 2.79 7.42 -5.23
CA HIS A 41 1.43 7.58 -5.71
C HIS A 41 0.46 8.03 -4.61
N ASN A 42 0.57 7.45 -3.42
CA ASN A 42 -0.25 7.82 -2.27
C ASN A 42 0.04 9.26 -1.82
N GLU A 43 1.33 9.63 -1.72
CA GLU A 43 1.75 11.01 -1.41
C GLU A 43 1.17 12.02 -2.41
N ALA A 44 1.26 11.70 -3.71
CA ALA A 44 0.73 12.58 -4.77
C ALA A 44 -0.80 12.74 -4.72
N GLN A 45 -1.53 11.76 -4.17
CA GLN A 45 -2.98 11.82 -3.97
C GLN A 45 -3.40 12.35 -2.59
N GLY A 46 -2.44 12.80 -1.77
CA GLY A 46 -2.71 13.32 -0.43
C GLY A 46 -3.13 12.24 0.57
N GLY A 47 -2.73 10.99 0.33
CA GLY A 47 -2.87 9.92 1.32
C GLY A 47 -2.03 10.23 2.55
N GLU A 48 -2.62 10.16 3.74
CA GLU A 48 -1.85 10.19 4.98
C GLU A 48 -0.99 8.91 5.06
N PRO A 49 0.26 8.99 5.57
CA PRO A 49 1.09 7.81 5.75
C PRO A 49 0.36 6.78 6.62
N GLU A 50 0.34 5.51 6.18
CA GLU A 50 -0.17 4.41 7.00
C GLU A 50 0.73 4.26 8.23
N GLY A 51 0.35 4.92 9.31
CA GLY A 51 1.14 4.98 10.54
C GLY A 51 1.35 6.37 11.10
N GLY A 52 0.38 7.28 10.96
CA GLY A 52 0.33 8.46 11.82
C GLY A 52 0.44 8.06 13.29
N ALA A 53 1.21 8.83 14.07
CA ALA A 53 1.35 8.59 15.50
C ALA A 53 -0.05 8.43 16.15
N PRO A 54 -0.22 7.51 17.11
CA PRO A 54 -1.51 7.35 17.77
C PRO A 54 -2.02 8.69 18.30
N LYS A 55 -3.30 8.97 18.12
CA LYS A 55 -3.92 10.15 18.72
C LYS A 55 -3.81 10.04 20.23
N GLN A 56 -3.70 11.18 20.92
CA GLN A 56 -3.67 11.20 22.39
C GLN A 56 -4.82 10.39 23.00
N SER A 57 -6.02 10.46 22.40
CA SER A 57 -7.19 9.69 22.81
C SER A 57 -7.01 8.17 22.71
N GLU A 58 -6.23 7.69 21.74
CA GLU A 58 -5.93 6.25 21.59
C GLU A 58 -4.93 5.79 22.65
N LEU A 59 -3.95 6.64 22.98
CA LEU A 59 -3.03 6.41 24.09
C LEU A 59 -3.77 6.40 25.43
N ASP A 60 -4.65 7.37 25.68
CA ASP A 60 -5.44 7.47 26.90
C ASP A 60 -6.35 6.25 27.07
N ALA A 61 -6.96 5.76 25.99
CA ALA A 61 -7.78 4.56 26.01
C ALA A 61 -6.99 3.28 26.34
N LEU A 62 -5.73 3.19 25.86
CA LEU A 62 -4.85 2.07 26.19
C LEU A 62 -4.42 2.11 27.66
N VAL A 63 -4.06 3.28 28.18
CA VAL A 63 -3.73 3.45 29.61
C VAL A 63 -4.94 3.13 30.48
N ALA A 64 -6.14 3.59 30.13
CA ALA A 64 -7.34 3.27 30.90
C ALA A 64 -7.69 1.77 30.90
N LYS A 65 -7.31 1.03 29.86
CA LYS A 65 -7.64 -0.40 29.70
C LYS A 65 -6.60 -1.34 30.30
N TYR A 66 -5.33 -0.94 30.36
CA TYR A 66 -4.21 -1.81 30.72
C TYR A 66 -3.24 -1.22 31.77
N GLY A 67 -3.42 0.04 32.16
CA GLY A 67 -2.63 0.74 33.17
C GLY A 67 -3.10 0.51 34.60
#